data_AF-A0A8X7Q2U0-F1
#
_entry.id   AF-A0A8X7Q2U0-F1
#
_cell.length_a   1.000
_cell.length_b   1.000
_cell.length_c   1.000
_cell.angle_alpha   90.00
_cell.angle_beta   90.00
_cell.angle_gamma   90.00
#
_symmetry.space_group_name_H-M   'P 1'
#
loop_
_entity.id
_entity.type
_entity.pdbx_description
1 polymer ?
#
loop_
_entity_poly.entity_id
_entity_poly.type
_entity_poly.pdbx_seq_one_letter_code
_entity_poly.pdbx_strand_id
1 'polypeptide(L)'
;MLKLIWLLFFQAGSIWVGWIKETVLSGDLSSFWTIQPSTRNSWLLNKLLKLRGEIYHWIRLRVRSGTSTRFWTDNWSPFGCLQSFLENDSNFSLGIQDDATVSSLFIDNHWILPQPRSDKQLELHVFLTTLELSSEDDYYEWEVEGKISSKYSTGQVIEMGTTNGVFLFAL
;
A
#
# COMPACT_ATOMS: atom_id res chain seq x y z
N MET A 1 -9.42 2.76 -16.44
CA MET A 1 -9.67 2.68 -14.98
C MET A 1 -8.37 2.82 -14.20
N LEU A 2 -7.35 2.02 -14.49
CA LEU A 2 -6.03 2.09 -13.84
C LEU A 2 -5.37 3.48 -13.85
N LYS A 3 -5.46 4.22 -14.96
CA LYS A 3 -5.00 5.62 -15.03
C LYS A 3 -5.60 6.52 -13.94
N LEU A 4 -6.85 6.29 -13.52
CA LEU A 4 -7.47 7.08 -12.45
C LEU A 4 -6.86 6.74 -11.08
N ILE A 5 -6.52 5.48 -10.85
CA ILE A 5 -5.82 5.08 -9.62
C ILE A 5 -4.41 5.65 -9.63
N TRP A 6 -3.73 5.60 -10.77
CA TRP A 6 -2.43 6.26 -10.92
C TRP A 6 -2.52 7.76 -10.62
N LEU A 7 -3.53 8.47 -11.14
CA LEU A 7 -3.73 9.89 -10.80
C LEU A 7 -3.98 10.11 -9.30
N LEU A 8 -4.76 9.24 -8.66
CA LEU A 8 -5.07 9.33 -7.22
C LEU A 8 -3.80 9.28 -6.36
N PHE A 9 -2.83 8.41 -6.71
CA PHE A 9 -1.58 8.25 -5.98
C PHE A 9 -0.48 9.22 -6.39
N PHE A 10 -0.29 9.47 -7.68
CA PHE A 10 0.89 10.13 -8.21
C PHE A 10 0.64 11.56 -8.70
N GLN A 11 -0.63 12.02 -8.76
CA GLN A 11 -0.95 13.35 -9.28
C GLN A 11 -2.10 14.02 -8.51
N ALA A 12 -1.75 14.78 -7.47
CA ALA A 12 -2.69 15.49 -6.61
C ALA A 12 -3.41 16.70 -7.27
N GLY A 13 -3.11 17.03 -8.53
CA GLY A 13 -3.52 18.29 -9.15
C GLY A 13 -4.97 18.38 -9.66
N SER A 14 -5.82 17.37 -9.43
CA SER A 14 -7.21 17.42 -9.92
C SER A 14 -8.22 17.54 -8.79
N ILE A 15 -9.31 18.29 -9.05
CA ILE A 15 -10.43 18.46 -8.11
C ILE A 15 -11.00 17.09 -7.71
N TRP A 16 -11.10 16.16 -8.66
CA TRP A 16 -11.57 14.80 -8.39
C TRP A 16 -10.67 14.05 -7.39
N VAL A 17 -9.34 14.15 -7.53
CA VAL A 17 -8.40 13.54 -6.58
C VAL A 17 -8.52 14.17 -5.20
N GLY A 18 -8.57 15.50 -5.12
CA GLY A 18 -8.73 16.21 -3.83
C GLY A 18 -10.03 15.83 -3.12
N TRP A 19 -11.14 15.79 -3.86
CA TRP A 19 -12.44 15.40 -3.31
C TRP A 19 -12.45 13.96 -2.79
N ILE A 20 -11.88 13.00 -3.52
CA ILE A 20 -11.80 11.61 -3.05
C ILE A 20 -10.93 11.50 -1.80
N LYS A 21 -9.74 12.11 -1.81
CA LYS A 21 -8.84 12.04 -0.65
C LYS A 21 -9.52 12.55 0.61
N GLU A 22 -10.19 13.70 0.53
CA GLU A 22 -10.84 14.29 1.71
C GLU A 22 -12.14 13.57 2.10
N THR A 23 -13.02 13.33 1.13
CA THR A 23 -14.40 12.89 1.43
C THR A 23 -14.50 11.38 1.66
N VAL A 24 -13.69 10.61 0.93
CA VAL A 24 -13.78 9.15 0.92
C VAL A 24 -12.68 8.55 1.78
N LEU A 25 -11.45 9.04 1.62
CA LEU A 25 -10.27 8.48 2.29
C LEU A 25 -9.91 9.21 3.59
N SER A 26 -10.73 10.19 4.00
CA SER A 26 -10.54 10.97 5.23
C SER A 26 -9.14 11.59 5.38
N GLY A 27 -8.58 12.04 4.25
CA GLY A 27 -7.24 12.64 4.19
C GLY A 27 -6.08 11.63 4.14
N ASP A 28 -6.33 10.35 4.37
CA ASP A 28 -5.30 9.31 4.40
C ASP A 28 -5.40 8.38 3.19
N LEU A 29 -4.41 8.46 2.30
CA LEU A 29 -4.39 7.68 1.07
C LEU A 29 -4.29 6.17 1.32
N SER A 30 -3.68 5.74 2.43
CA SER A 30 -3.57 4.33 2.81
C SER A 30 -4.94 3.70 3.10
N SER A 31 -5.95 4.51 3.44
CA SER A 31 -7.34 4.06 3.56
C SER A 31 -7.90 3.45 2.27
N PHE A 32 -7.28 3.73 1.11
CA PHE A 32 -7.66 3.12 -0.17
C PHE A 32 -7.60 1.59 -0.13
N TRP A 33 -6.68 1.02 0.64
CA TRP A 33 -6.49 -0.43 0.73
C TRP A 33 -7.53 -1.12 1.60
N THR A 34 -8.10 -0.41 2.58
CA THR A 34 -8.97 -0.97 3.62
C THR A 34 -10.45 -0.65 3.41
N ILE A 35 -10.76 0.49 2.78
CA ILE A 35 -12.16 0.92 2.56
C ILE A 35 -12.92 -0.10 1.71
N GLN A 36 -14.11 -0.43 2.18
CA GLN A 36 -15.00 -1.32 1.46
C GLN A 36 -15.89 -0.56 0.46
N PRO A 37 -16.18 -1.15 -0.71
CA PRO A 37 -17.19 -0.62 -1.61
C PRO A 37 -18.54 -0.45 -0.89
N SER A 38 -19.23 0.65 -1.14
CA SER A 38 -20.49 0.97 -0.47
C SER A 38 -21.50 1.61 -1.43
N THR A 39 -22.79 1.55 -1.14
CA THR A 39 -23.83 2.20 -1.95
C THR A 39 -23.76 3.73 -1.93
N ARG A 40 -23.06 4.31 -0.94
CA ARG A 40 -22.84 5.76 -0.82
C ARG A 40 -21.75 6.26 -1.77
N ASN A 41 -20.86 5.37 -2.18
CA ASN A 41 -19.79 5.69 -3.11
C ASN A 41 -20.32 5.73 -4.55
N SER A 42 -19.71 6.57 -5.39
CA SER A 42 -20.01 6.54 -6.82
C SER A 42 -19.67 5.16 -7.41
N TRP A 43 -20.39 4.76 -8.47
CA TRP A 43 -20.11 3.51 -9.18
C TRP A 43 -18.65 3.42 -9.62
N LEU A 44 -18.09 4.55 -10.09
CA LEU A 44 -16.71 4.65 -10.52
C LEU A 44 -15.74 4.32 -9.37
N LEU A 45 -15.93 4.94 -8.21
CA LEU A 45 -15.11 4.71 -7.02
C LEU A 45 -15.19 3.25 -6.56
N ASN A 46 -16.38 2.66 -6.49
CA ASN A 46 -16.53 1.25 -6.16
C ASN A 46 -15.81 0.33 -7.16
N LYS A 47 -15.80 0.68 -8.44
CA LYS A 47 -15.04 -0.06 -9.45
C LYS A 47 -13.54 0.10 -9.26
N LEU A 48 -13.04 1.28 -8.87
CA LEU A 48 -11.61 1.47 -8.53
C LEU A 48 -11.21 0.68 -7.29
N LEU A 49 -12.03 0.70 -6.23
CA LEU A 49 -11.78 -0.07 -5.00
C LEU A 49 -11.70 -1.57 -5.27
N LYS A 50 -12.50 -2.10 -6.21
CA LYS A 50 -12.43 -3.51 -6.62
C LYS A 50 -11.12 -3.88 -7.34
N LEU A 51 -10.54 -2.93 -8.07
CA LEU A 51 -9.27 -3.14 -8.79
C LEU A 51 -8.04 -3.10 -7.87
N ARG A 52 -8.18 -2.70 -6.59
CA ARG A 52 -7.05 -2.50 -5.67
C ARG A 52 -6.14 -3.72 -5.57
N GLY A 53 -6.70 -4.94 -5.58
CA GLY A 53 -5.93 -6.18 -5.47
C GLY A 53 -5.01 -6.41 -6.67
N GLU A 54 -5.47 -6.07 -7.87
CA GLU A 54 -4.70 -6.23 -9.12
C GLU A 54 -3.56 -5.22 -9.23
N ILE A 55 -3.71 -4.05 -8.62
CA ILE A 55 -2.70 -2.98 -8.70
C ILE A 55 -1.80 -2.89 -7.48
N TYR A 56 -2.12 -3.62 -6.41
CA TYR A 56 -1.43 -3.52 -5.13
C TYR A 56 0.08 -3.69 -5.29
N HIS A 57 0.50 -4.68 -6.09
CA HIS A 57 1.91 -4.96 -6.35
C HIS A 57 2.61 -3.89 -7.21
N TRP A 58 1.85 -3.06 -7.93
CA TRP A 58 2.42 -1.96 -8.74
C TRP A 58 2.62 -0.66 -7.98
N ILE A 59 1.98 -0.51 -6.81
CA ILE A 59 2.09 0.69 -5.99
C ILE A 59 2.88 0.31 -4.74
N ARG A 60 4.12 0.78 -4.67
CA ARG A 60 5.02 0.61 -3.52
C ARG A 60 5.01 1.89 -2.70
N LEU A 61 5.03 1.79 -1.38
CA LEU A 61 5.23 2.94 -0.50
C LEU A 61 6.66 2.92 0.02
N ARG A 62 7.42 3.98 -0.24
CA ARG A 62 8.78 4.13 0.28
C ARG A 62 8.72 4.83 1.62
N VAL A 63 9.17 4.11 2.64
CA VAL A 63 9.26 4.60 4.01
C VAL A 63 10.42 5.58 4.11
N ARG A 64 10.11 6.77 4.60
CA ARG A 64 11.07 7.80 5.02
C ARG A 64 10.85 8.08 6.50
N SER A 65 9.91 8.95 6.85
CA SER A 65 9.54 9.17 8.25
C SER A 65 8.69 8.04 8.83
N GLY A 66 7.99 7.30 7.98
CA GLY A 66 7.04 6.25 8.38
C GLY A 66 5.74 6.80 8.98
N THR A 67 5.52 8.11 8.92
CA THR A 67 4.39 8.79 9.57
C THR A 67 3.08 8.63 8.80
N SER A 68 3.13 8.48 7.48
CA SER A 68 1.97 8.24 6.62
C SER A 68 1.95 6.82 6.05
N THR A 69 2.77 5.93 6.61
CA THR A 69 2.87 4.52 6.22
C THR A 69 2.13 3.65 7.21
N ARG A 70 0.99 3.06 6.81
CA ARG A 70 0.26 2.07 7.63
C ARG A 70 1.06 0.79 7.68
N PHE A 71 1.35 0.33 8.89
CA PHE A 71 2.21 -0.83 9.13
C PHE A 71 1.67 -2.10 8.45
N TRP A 72 0.37 -2.35 8.59
CA TRP A 72 -0.24 -3.61 8.17
C TRP A 72 -0.59 -3.70 6.69
N THR A 73 -1.10 -2.60 6.12
CA THR A 73 -1.87 -2.64 4.87
C THR A 73 -1.16 -2.00 3.68
N ASP A 74 -0.27 -1.03 3.91
CA ASP A 74 0.51 -0.43 2.83
C ASP A 74 1.60 -1.37 2.30
N ASN A 75 1.88 -1.27 1.00
CA ASN A 75 2.89 -2.08 0.34
C ASN A 75 4.30 -1.46 0.47
N TRP A 76 4.84 -1.41 1.69
CA TRP A 76 6.14 -0.80 1.97
C TRP A 76 7.27 -1.82 2.22
N SER A 77 6.91 -3.08 2.48
CA SER A 77 7.84 -4.16 2.80
C SER A 77 8.07 -5.09 1.58
N PRO A 78 9.16 -5.87 1.53
CA PRO A 78 9.35 -6.88 0.49
C PRO A 78 8.27 -7.97 0.54
N PHE A 79 7.59 -8.14 1.67
CA PHE A 79 6.53 -9.11 1.90
C PHE A 79 5.15 -8.66 1.40
N GLY A 80 5.04 -7.41 0.95
CA GLY A 80 3.77 -6.80 0.56
C GLY A 80 2.92 -6.44 1.78
N CYS A 81 1.65 -6.84 1.75
CA CYS A 81 0.70 -6.62 2.84
C CYS A 81 1.09 -7.48 4.05
N LEU A 82 1.56 -6.86 5.13
CA LEU A 82 1.99 -7.58 6.33
C LEU A 82 0.84 -8.33 7.00
N GLN A 83 -0.38 -7.78 6.91
CA GLN A 83 -1.57 -8.47 7.39
C GLN A 83 -1.74 -9.81 6.67
N SER A 84 -1.71 -9.85 5.34
CA SER A 84 -1.83 -11.09 4.56
C SER A 84 -0.61 -12.00 4.69
N PHE A 85 0.60 -11.43 4.82
CA PHE A 85 1.84 -12.19 4.99
C PHE A 85 1.81 -13.02 6.28
N LEU A 86 1.32 -12.43 7.37
CA LEU A 86 1.27 -13.05 8.69
C LEU A 86 -0.07 -13.76 8.98
N GLU A 87 -1.15 -13.56 8.21
CA GLU A 87 -2.49 -14.13 8.47
C GLU A 87 -2.51 -15.66 8.66
N ASN A 88 -1.64 -16.38 7.93
CA ASN A 88 -1.51 -17.84 8.03
C ASN A 88 -0.55 -18.30 9.13
N ASP A 89 -0.07 -17.38 9.97
CA ASP A 89 0.80 -17.66 11.10
C ASP A 89 -0.04 -17.92 12.35
N SER A 90 0.17 -19.05 13.02
CA SER A 90 -0.49 -19.39 14.28
C SER A 90 -0.31 -18.33 15.39
N ASN A 91 0.73 -17.50 15.29
CA ASN A 91 1.06 -16.45 16.25
C ASN A 91 0.84 -15.03 15.71
N PHE A 92 -0.08 -14.83 14.75
CA PHE A 92 -0.35 -13.55 14.07
C PHE A 92 -0.45 -12.31 14.97
N SER A 93 -0.92 -12.46 16.21
CA SER A 93 -1.13 -11.33 17.12
C SER A 93 0.20 -10.73 17.61
N LEU A 94 0.60 -9.61 16.99
CA LEU A 94 1.69 -8.75 17.46
C LEU A 94 1.23 -7.71 18.50
N GLY A 95 -0.07 -7.62 18.81
CA GLY A 95 -0.62 -6.59 19.71
C GLY A 95 -0.50 -5.16 19.19
N ILE A 96 -0.21 -4.99 17.90
CA ILE A 96 -0.11 -3.70 17.21
C ILE A 96 -1.51 -3.30 16.74
N GLN A 97 -1.85 -2.01 16.86
CA GLN A 97 -3.12 -1.48 16.39
C GLN A 97 -3.26 -1.62 14.86
N ASP A 98 -4.48 -1.86 14.38
CA ASP A 98 -4.76 -2.02 12.94
C ASP A 98 -4.38 -0.77 12.12
N ASP A 99 -4.42 0.39 12.76
CA ASP A 99 -4.12 1.69 12.18
C ASP A 99 -2.72 2.20 12.56
N ALA A 100 -1.88 1.37 13.19
CA ALA A 100 -0.51 1.74 13.53
C ALA A 100 0.30 2.16 12.29
N THR A 101 1.08 3.23 12.43
CA THR A 101 2.05 3.65 11.41
C THR A 101 3.41 3.04 11.68
N VAL A 102 4.27 2.97 10.66
CA VAL A 102 5.65 2.50 10.83
C VAL A 102 6.40 3.35 11.87
N SER A 103 6.22 4.67 11.84
CA SER A 103 6.85 5.57 12.82
C SER A 103 6.34 5.36 14.24
N SER A 104 5.07 4.99 14.42
CA SER A 104 4.49 4.78 15.76
C SER A 104 5.12 3.60 16.51
N LEU A 105 5.75 2.69 15.76
CA LEU A 105 6.44 1.51 16.28
C LEU A 105 7.96 1.73 16.44
N PHE A 106 8.47 2.93 16.16
CA PHE A 106 9.88 3.25 16.25
C PHE A 106 10.11 4.45 17.19
N ILE A 107 10.61 4.18 18.40
CA ILE A 107 10.82 5.20 19.44
C ILE A 107 12.28 5.14 19.91
N ASP A 108 12.91 6.31 20.07
CA ASP A 108 14.28 6.46 20.57
C ASP A 108 15.28 5.53 19.86
N ASN A 109 15.14 5.41 18.53
CA ASN A 109 15.98 4.58 17.67
C ASN A 109 15.83 3.05 17.90
N HIS A 110 14.70 2.60 18.43
CA HIS A 110 14.39 1.20 18.66
C HIS A 110 12.96 0.84 18.22
N TRP A 111 12.79 -0.38 17.70
CA TRP A 111 11.48 -0.94 17.35
C TRP A 111 10.75 -1.45 18.60
N ILE A 112 9.49 -1.04 18.77
CA ILE A 112 8.59 -1.50 19.82
C ILE A 112 7.72 -2.62 19.25
N LEU A 113 8.24 -3.84 19.32
CA LEU A 113 7.57 -5.04 18.83
C LEU A 113 7.73 -6.20 19.83
N PRO A 114 6.73 -7.09 19.96
CA PRO A 114 6.89 -8.29 20.76
C PRO A 114 7.96 -9.20 20.16
N GLN A 115 8.53 -10.09 20.98
CA GLN A 115 9.51 -11.07 20.48
C GLN A 115 8.87 -11.96 19.39
N PRO A 116 9.61 -12.24 18.29
CA PRO A 116 9.09 -13.06 17.21
C PRO A 116 8.87 -14.49 17.70
N ARG A 117 7.70 -15.06 17.38
CA ARG A 117 7.26 -16.42 17.75
C ARG A 117 7.12 -17.34 16.54
N SER A 118 7.63 -16.93 15.40
CA SER A 118 7.62 -17.68 14.13
C SER A 118 8.76 -17.20 13.22
N ASP A 119 9.07 -18.00 12.21
CA ASP A 119 10.09 -17.65 11.20
C ASP A 119 9.69 -16.40 10.40
N LYS A 120 8.39 -16.23 10.09
CA LYS A 120 7.89 -15.04 9.38
C LYS A 120 8.03 -13.77 10.21
N GLN A 121 7.75 -13.85 11.51
CA GLN A 121 7.96 -12.71 12.41
C GLN A 121 9.43 -12.39 12.55
N LEU A 122 10.29 -13.42 12.62
CA LEU A 122 11.74 -13.22 12.64
C LEU A 122 12.23 -12.53 11.36
N GLU A 123 11.74 -12.96 10.19
CA GLU A 123 12.08 -12.36 8.90
C GLU A 123 11.67 -10.88 8.83
N LEU A 124 10.46 -10.56 9.30
CA LEU A 124 9.99 -9.17 9.43
C LEU A 124 10.90 -8.37 10.38
N HIS A 125 11.25 -8.91 11.54
CA HIS A 125 12.13 -8.24 12.49
C HIS A 125 13.50 -7.95 11.89
N VAL A 126 14.10 -8.94 11.22
CA VAL A 126 15.39 -8.76 10.52
C VAL A 126 15.27 -7.63 9.50
N PHE A 127 14.23 -7.64 8.67
CA PHE A 127 14.01 -6.58 7.69
C PHE A 127 13.85 -5.19 8.35
N LEU A 128 13.08 -5.09 9.43
CA LEU A 128 12.89 -3.83 10.16
C LEU A 128 14.20 -3.25 10.69
N THR A 129 15.17 -4.08 11.10
CA THR A 129 16.50 -3.59 11.52
C THR A 129 17.32 -2.96 10.39
N THR A 130 16.93 -3.19 9.13
CA THR A 130 17.59 -2.60 7.95
C THR A 130 17.00 -1.25 7.54
N LEU A 131 15.89 -0.84 8.14
CA LEU A 131 15.26 0.45 7.84
C LEU A 131 15.96 1.60 8.55
N GLU A 132 16.23 2.66 7.78
CA GLU A 132 16.72 3.93 8.29
C GLU A 132 15.62 4.98 8.12
N LEU A 133 14.94 5.33 9.23
CA LEU A 133 13.93 6.38 9.20
C LEU A 133 14.58 7.75 9.14
N SER A 134 13.98 8.66 8.38
CA SER A 134 14.46 10.03 8.16
C SER A 134 13.36 11.05 8.46
N SER A 135 13.67 12.34 8.38
CA SER A 135 12.66 13.40 8.52
C SER A 135 11.91 13.71 7.22
N GLU A 136 12.19 12.99 6.12
CA GLU A 136 11.52 13.20 4.84
C GLU A 136 10.12 12.56 4.82
N ASP A 137 9.26 13.07 3.94
CA ASP A 137 7.91 12.54 3.77
C ASP A 137 7.95 11.17 3.06
N ASP A 138 7.06 10.26 3.48
CA ASP A 138 6.85 9.00 2.77
C ASP A 138 6.23 9.28 1.39
N TYR A 139 6.57 8.46 0.39
CA TYR A 139 6.06 8.66 -0.96
C TYR A 139 5.81 7.35 -1.70
N TYR A 140 4.82 7.37 -2.59
CA TYR A 140 4.50 6.22 -3.42
C TYR A 140 5.38 6.17 -4.66
N GLU A 141 5.72 4.95 -5.08
CA GLU A 141 6.36 4.62 -6.33
C GLU A 141 5.47 3.71 -7.17
N TRP A 142 5.41 3.99 -8.46
CA TRP A 142 4.80 3.09 -9.44
C TRP A 142 5.89 2.17 -9.98
N GLU A 143 5.89 0.93 -9.51
CA GLU A 143 6.90 -0.08 -9.86
C GLU A 143 6.25 -1.19 -10.67
N VAL A 144 6.79 -1.46 -11.86
CA VAL A 144 6.30 -2.55 -12.69
C VAL A 144 7.46 -3.37 -13.21
N GLU A 145 7.46 -4.67 -12.88
CA GLU A 145 8.57 -5.61 -13.16
C GLU A 145 9.94 -5.09 -12.67
N GLY A 146 9.98 -4.53 -11.46
CA GLY A 146 11.21 -3.97 -10.87
C GLY A 146 11.64 -2.64 -11.47
N LYS A 147 10.87 -2.07 -12.41
CA LYS A 147 11.14 -0.75 -13.01
C LYS A 147 10.21 0.30 -12.44
N ILE A 148 10.79 1.28 -11.78
CA ILE A 148 10.06 2.45 -11.29
C ILE A 148 9.82 3.41 -12.45
N SER A 149 8.57 3.85 -12.63
CA SER A 149 8.20 4.83 -13.66
C SER A 149 7.45 6.01 -13.05
N SER A 150 7.86 7.21 -13.42
CA SER A 150 7.14 8.46 -13.08
C SER A 150 5.99 8.77 -14.05
N LYS A 151 5.75 7.93 -15.05
CA LYS A 151 4.70 8.12 -16.07
C LYS A 151 3.84 6.88 -16.22
N TYR A 152 2.53 7.11 -16.35
CA TYR A 152 1.58 6.06 -16.71
C TYR A 152 1.67 5.73 -18.21
N SER A 153 1.85 4.45 -18.55
CA SER A 153 1.81 3.95 -19.93
C SER A 153 0.73 2.87 -20.07
N THR A 154 -0.27 3.13 -20.91
CA THR A 154 -1.34 2.16 -21.19
C THR A 154 -0.79 0.91 -21.88
N GLY A 155 0.18 1.06 -22.78
CA GLY A 155 0.77 -0.07 -23.51
C GLY A 155 1.50 -1.04 -22.58
N GLN A 156 2.32 -0.50 -21.68
CA GLN A 156 3.06 -1.29 -20.68
C GLN A 156 2.09 -2.11 -19.81
N VAL A 157 1.03 -1.48 -19.32
CA VAL A 157 0.01 -2.11 -18.49
C VAL A 157 -0.73 -3.24 -19.23
N ILE A 158 -1.09 -3.03 -20.51
CA ILE A 158 -1.81 -4.04 -21.30
C ILE A 158 -0.93 -5.27 -21.56
N GLU A 159 0.33 -5.05 -21.94
CA GLU A 159 1.32 -6.10 -22.21
C GLU A 159 1.54 -6.98 -20.97
N MET A 160 1.62 -6.37 -19.79
CA MET A 160 1.75 -7.12 -18.53
C MET A 160 0.48 -7.85 -18.15
N GLY A 161 -0.67 -7.28 -18.46
CA GLY A 161 -1.95 -7.92 -18.21
C GLY A 161 -2.24 -9.13 -19.09
N THR A 162 -1.67 -9.16 -20.29
CA THR A 162 -1.67 -10.32 -21.17
C THR A 162 -0.65 -11.36 -20.73
N THR A 163 0.51 -10.94 -20.22
CA THR A 163 1.59 -11.82 -19.76
C THR A 163 1.25 -12.54 -18.45
N ASN A 164 0.62 -11.86 -17.49
CA ASN A 164 0.28 -12.43 -16.18
C ASN A 164 -1.15 -13.01 -16.11
N GLY A 165 -1.91 -13.00 -17.22
CA GLY A 165 -3.30 -13.45 -17.26
C GLY A 165 -4.30 -12.57 -16.50
N VAL A 166 -3.85 -11.45 -15.91
CA VAL A 166 -4.62 -10.59 -15.01
C VAL A 166 -5.71 -9.78 -15.74
N PHE A 167 -5.56 -9.53 -17.06
CA PHE A 167 -6.45 -8.58 -17.77
C PHE A 167 -7.38 -9.18 -18.83
N LEU A 168 -7.46 -10.51 -18.96
CA LEU A 168 -8.34 -11.15 -19.95
C LEU A 168 -9.85 -10.92 -19.70
N PHE A 169 -10.26 -10.36 -18.54
CA PHE A 169 -11.67 -10.17 -18.18
C PHE A 169 -12.08 -8.71 -17.88
N ALA A 170 -11.22 -7.72 -18.14
CA ALA A 170 -11.49 -6.32 -17.77
C ALA A 170 -11.80 -5.36 -18.94
N LEU A 171 -12.03 -5.90 -20.14
CA LEU A 171 -12.61 -5.20 -21.29
C LEU A 171 -14.03 -5.72 -21.54
#